data_AF-A0A7J9WPU2-F1
#
_entry.id   AF-A0A7J9WPU2-F1
#
_cell.length_a   1.000
_cell.length_b   1.000
_cell.length_c   1.000
_cell.angle_alpha   90.00
_cell.angle_beta   90.00
_cell.angle_gamma   90.00
#
_symmetry.space_group_name_H-M   'P 1'
#
loop_
_entity.id
_entity.type
_entity.pdbx_description
1 polymer ?
#
loop_
_entity_poly.entity_id
_entity_poly.type
_entity_poly.pdbx_seq_one_letter_code
_entity_poly.pdbx_strand_id
1 'polypeptide(L)'
;MTPVARLAPVLLLVLDGLSHPEATRLFGDITAAGWTPHAPADRALPHVVAAVPTVTVVSRASLLCGRLTDGNPQTEREGFADHAGLLAASGGASPRLFHKRDLGIDRAPRVHDTILDTAVRVVGVVVNAVDDHLAKGAQLRLAEGLAGVKPLRGLLDAATVAGRVVILTSDHGHIREHGTTVRPAPGGGERWRPAVPPPRGDEVAITGPRVLRGEGSVVAPATEAVRYIPTEKLGYHGGATPQEVLCPLAVLAPATVHLKGWQATPLLPPAWWEAGDVLPSALPSSEPDAAVDASGQATLFPAAASPGVSPDAPGWVADLLASPVLAEQRTLAGRAALDDHDIARLLSLLDAVGGVATGPALTRATGLPADRLRGNLEALRRMLNVDGYPVLTLEPDATTRLNRSLLTTQFGIRAP
;
A
#
# COMPACT_ATOMS: atom_id res chain seq x y z
N MET A 1 -10.66 6.37 -7.42
CA MET A 1 -10.65 5.82 -8.79
C MET A 1 -10.73 6.89 -9.88
N THR A 2 -11.80 7.70 -9.96
CA THR A 2 -11.97 8.72 -11.03
C THR A 2 -10.75 9.61 -11.30
N PRO A 3 -10.02 10.14 -10.30
CA PRO A 3 -8.82 10.94 -10.56
C PRO A 3 -7.73 10.17 -11.33
N VAL A 4 -7.52 8.90 -11.00
CA VAL A 4 -6.55 8.02 -11.67
C VAL A 4 -7.03 7.66 -13.07
N ALA A 5 -8.32 7.36 -13.24
CA ALA A 5 -8.91 7.02 -14.53
C ALA A 5 -8.84 8.16 -15.55
N ARG A 6 -8.73 9.43 -15.11
CA ARG A 6 -8.47 10.56 -16.01
C ARG A 6 -7.03 10.59 -16.55
N LEU A 7 -6.08 9.94 -15.87
CA LEU A 7 -4.67 9.94 -16.22
C LEU A 7 -4.28 8.69 -17.02
N ALA A 8 -4.69 7.50 -16.57
CA ALA A 8 -4.36 6.21 -17.21
C ALA A 8 -5.56 5.26 -17.25
N PRO A 9 -5.57 4.23 -18.12
CA PRO A 9 -6.56 3.17 -18.03
C PRO A 9 -6.39 2.43 -16.71
N VAL A 10 -7.51 2.02 -16.09
CA VAL A 10 -7.55 1.47 -14.73
C VAL A 10 -8.06 0.04 -14.74
N LEU A 11 -7.43 -0.79 -13.91
CA LEU A 11 -7.97 -2.06 -13.43
C LEU A 11 -8.27 -1.93 -11.93
N LEU A 12 -9.55 -1.94 -11.55
CA LEU A 12 -9.97 -2.07 -10.16
C LEU A 12 -10.02 -3.55 -9.79
N LEU A 13 -9.30 -3.93 -8.74
CA LEU A 13 -9.33 -5.26 -8.15
C LEU A 13 -9.97 -5.15 -6.77
N VAL A 14 -11.11 -5.81 -6.59
CA VAL A 14 -11.78 -5.92 -5.28
C VAL A 14 -11.59 -7.33 -4.77
N LEU A 15 -10.81 -7.48 -3.69
CA LEU A 15 -10.59 -8.76 -3.04
C LEU A 15 -11.60 -8.89 -1.89
N ASP A 16 -12.56 -9.79 -2.08
CA ASP A 16 -13.68 -10.03 -1.15
C ASP A 16 -13.17 -10.58 0.19
N GLY A 17 -13.41 -9.84 1.27
CA GLY A 17 -13.05 -10.20 2.64
C GLY A 17 -11.57 -9.98 3.02
N LEU A 18 -10.79 -9.26 2.23
CA LEU A 18 -9.36 -9.02 2.46
C LEU A 18 -9.12 -8.07 3.64
N SER A 19 -8.52 -8.60 4.69
CA SER A 19 -8.13 -7.83 5.87
C SER A 19 -6.81 -7.06 5.66
N HIS A 20 -6.58 -6.01 6.47
CA HIS A 20 -5.31 -5.28 6.47
C HIS A 20 -4.09 -6.20 6.66
N PRO A 21 -4.10 -7.16 7.61
CA PRO A 21 -2.94 -8.02 7.79
C PRO A 21 -2.58 -8.90 6.60
N GLU A 22 -3.58 -9.44 5.90
CA GLU A 22 -3.35 -10.23 4.70
C GLU A 22 -2.89 -9.35 3.53
N ALA A 23 -3.42 -8.14 3.44
CA ALA A 23 -3.03 -7.18 2.41
C ALA A 23 -1.56 -6.79 2.50
N THR A 24 -0.99 -6.65 3.70
CA THR A 24 0.42 -6.27 3.86
C THR A 24 1.36 -7.25 3.15
N ARG A 25 1.15 -8.56 3.33
CA ARG A 25 1.94 -9.56 2.63
C ARG A 25 1.71 -9.52 1.12
N LEU A 26 0.44 -9.44 0.71
CA LEU A 26 0.09 -9.40 -0.71
C LEU A 26 0.72 -8.20 -1.42
N PHE A 27 0.73 -7.03 -0.79
CA PHE A 27 1.36 -5.83 -1.34
C PHE A 27 2.88 -5.96 -1.43
N GLY A 28 3.52 -6.64 -0.47
CA GLY A 28 4.94 -6.99 -0.56
C GLY A 28 5.24 -7.80 -1.82
N ASP A 29 4.48 -8.87 -2.06
CA ASP A 29 4.68 -9.73 -3.24
C ASP A 29 4.39 -8.99 -4.57
N ILE A 30 3.36 -8.15 -4.60
CA ILE A 30 3.03 -7.35 -5.79
C ILE A 30 4.13 -6.33 -6.08
N THR A 31 4.68 -5.70 -5.04
CA THR A 31 5.80 -4.75 -5.18
C THR A 31 7.06 -5.47 -5.68
N ALA A 32 7.36 -6.65 -5.14
CA ALA A 32 8.46 -7.50 -5.61
C ALA A 32 8.28 -7.97 -7.06
N ALA A 33 7.04 -8.04 -7.56
CA ALA A 33 6.72 -8.31 -8.96
C ALA A 33 6.84 -7.09 -9.89
N GLY A 34 7.39 -5.97 -9.41
CA GLY A 34 7.71 -4.78 -10.21
C GLY A 34 6.61 -3.70 -10.25
N TRP A 35 5.60 -3.80 -9.38
CA TRP A 35 4.59 -2.77 -9.24
C TRP A 35 5.02 -1.71 -8.23
N THR A 36 4.86 -0.44 -8.58
CA THR A 36 5.19 0.67 -7.68
C THR A 36 3.93 1.27 -7.08
N PRO A 37 3.77 1.29 -5.74
CA PRO A 37 2.65 1.98 -5.12
C PRO A 37 2.78 3.50 -5.24
N HIS A 38 1.66 4.18 -5.38
CA HIS A 38 1.58 5.62 -5.60
C HIS A 38 0.52 6.26 -4.69
N ALA A 39 0.79 7.50 -4.30
CA ALA A 39 -0.18 8.40 -3.66
C ALA A 39 -0.16 9.75 -4.39
N PRO A 40 -1.24 10.56 -4.27
CA PRO A 40 -1.18 11.96 -4.69
C PRO A 40 0.01 12.67 -4.02
N ALA A 41 0.72 13.53 -4.76
CA ALA A 41 1.90 14.20 -4.21
C ALA A 41 1.56 15.18 -3.07
N ASP A 42 0.33 15.70 -3.07
CA ASP A 42 -0.16 16.73 -2.14
C ASP A 42 -0.90 16.16 -0.92
N ARG A 43 -1.18 14.85 -0.88
CA ARG A 43 -1.96 14.23 0.22
C ARG A 43 -1.81 12.72 0.27
N ALA A 44 -2.03 12.17 1.46
CA ALA A 44 -2.15 10.72 1.64
C ALA A 44 -3.39 10.14 0.93
N LEU A 45 -3.33 8.84 0.63
CA LEU A 45 -4.53 8.10 0.23
C LEU A 45 -5.55 8.09 1.39
N PRO A 46 -6.86 8.18 1.08
CA PRO A 46 -7.88 8.12 2.11
C PRO A 46 -7.98 6.73 2.73
N HIS A 47 -8.36 6.67 4.01
CA HIS A 47 -8.77 5.41 4.63
C HIS A 47 -10.09 4.93 4.03
N VAL A 48 -10.17 3.62 3.73
CA VAL A 48 -11.40 3.00 3.23
C VAL A 48 -12.10 2.31 4.38
N VAL A 49 -13.38 2.63 4.55
CA VAL A 49 -14.23 2.12 5.62
C VAL A 49 -15.42 1.42 4.99
N ALA A 50 -15.65 0.16 5.39
CA ALA A 50 -16.78 -0.65 4.96
C ALA A 50 -18.13 0.03 5.27
N ALA A 51 -19.18 -0.40 4.58
CA ALA A 51 -20.54 -0.03 4.97
C ALA A 51 -20.98 -0.86 6.19
N VAL A 52 -22.05 -0.44 6.87
CA VAL A 52 -22.51 -1.09 8.11
C VAL A 52 -23.85 -1.80 7.87
N PRO A 53 -24.02 -3.05 8.32
CA PRO A 53 -22.98 -3.94 8.86
C PRO A 53 -21.94 -4.31 7.79
N THR A 54 -20.73 -4.68 8.21
CA THR A 54 -19.59 -4.98 7.31
C THR A 54 -19.76 -6.34 6.62
N VAL A 55 -20.79 -6.44 5.77
CA VAL A 55 -21.17 -7.65 5.04
C VAL A 55 -21.11 -7.39 3.55
N THR A 56 -20.69 -8.39 2.78
CA THR A 56 -20.46 -8.30 1.33
C THR A 56 -21.61 -7.63 0.57
N VAL A 57 -22.85 -8.05 0.82
CA VAL A 57 -24.05 -7.54 0.11
C VAL A 57 -24.32 -6.06 0.33
N VAL A 58 -23.75 -5.46 1.38
CA VAL A 58 -23.86 -4.04 1.71
C VAL A 58 -22.58 -3.31 1.31
N SER A 59 -21.42 -3.79 1.77
CA SER A 59 -20.14 -3.13 1.55
C SER A 59 -19.69 -3.15 0.10
N ARG A 60 -19.75 -4.30 -0.58
CA ARG A 60 -19.28 -4.41 -1.97
C ARG A 60 -20.20 -3.68 -2.94
N ALA A 61 -21.52 -3.82 -2.74
CA ALA A 61 -22.51 -3.08 -3.50
C ALA A 61 -22.30 -1.56 -3.33
N SER A 62 -22.10 -1.09 -2.09
CA SER A 62 -21.81 0.31 -1.83
C SER A 62 -20.52 0.81 -2.50
N LEU A 63 -19.45 0.01 -2.42
CA LEU A 63 -18.17 0.30 -3.05
C LEU A 63 -18.28 0.44 -4.57
N LEU A 64 -18.92 -0.54 -5.23
CA LEU A 64 -18.97 -0.64 -6.68
C LEU A 64 -19.99 0.34 -7.30
N CYS A 65 -21.07 0.66 -6.60
CA CYS A 65 -22.04 1.65 -7.04
C CYS A 65 -21.64 3.09 -6.66
N GLY A 66 -20.61 3.30 -5.83
CA GLY A 66 -20.16 4.62 -5.38
C GLY A 66 -21.15 5.37 -4.48
N ARG A 67 -22.16 4.68 -3.95
CA ARG A 67 -23.19 5.21 -3.05
C ARG A 67 -23.62 4.10 -2.09
N LEU A 68 -24.08 4.48 -0.90
CA LEU A 68 -24.63 3.50 0.05
C LEU A 68 -25.80 2.76 -0.59
N THR A 69 -25.63 1.46 -0.77
CA THR A 69 -26.63 0.57 -1.35
C THR A 69 -26.36 -0.85 -0.89
N ASP A 70 -27.41 -1.65 -0.83
CA ASP A 70 -27.28 -3.09 -0.82
C ASP A 70 -27.60 -3.66 -2.20
N GLY A 71 -27.15 -4.88 -2.46
CA GLY A 71 -27.40 -5.48 -3.76
C GLY A 71 -26.74 -6.82 -3.97
N ASN A 72 -26.91 -7.31 -5.19
CA ASN A 72 -26.32 -8.52 -5.69
C ASN A 72 -25.36 -8.19 -6.86
N PRO A 73 -24.68 -9.18 -7.47
CA PRO A 73 -23.74 -8.92 -8.57
C PRO A 73 -24.34 -8.17 -9.78
N GLN A 74 -25.66 -8.27 -10.02
CA GLN A 74 -26.32 -7.51 -11.08
C GLN A 74 -26.41 -6.02 -10.72
N THR A 75 -26.85 -5.70 -9.50
CA THR A 75 -26.86 -4.33 -8.97
C THR A 75 -25.46 -3.70 -9.02
N GLU A 76 -24.45 -4.48 -8.65
CA GLU A 76 -23.04 -4.06 -8.70
C GLU A 76 -22.60 -3.73 -10.13
N ARG A 77 -22.95 -4.56 -11.13
CA ARG A 77 -22.61 -4.32 -12.54
C ARG A 77 -23.28 -3.08 -13.10
N GLU A 78 -24.57 -2.92 -12.84
CA GLU A 78 -25.35 -1.76 -13.29
C GLU A 78 -24.81 -0.48 -12.66
N GLY A 79 -24.66 -0.45 -11.33
CA GLY A 79 -24.16 0.74 -10.64
C GLY A 79 -22.71 1.09 -11.01
N PHE A 80 -21.86 0.10 -11.31
CA PHE A 80 -20.49 0.37 -11.78
C PHE A 80 -20.47 0.92 -13.21
N ALA A 81 -21.30 0.38 -14.10
CA ALA A 81 -21.43 0.86 -15.48
C ALA A 81 -22.02 2.27 -15.57
N ASP A 82 -22.95 2.59 -14.66
CA ASP A 82 -23.69 3.86 -14.64
C ASP A 82 -23.05 4.94 -13.76
N HIS A 83 -21.93 4.63 -13.08
CA HIS A 83 -21.29 5.59 -12.18
C HIS A 83 -20.80 6.83 -12.95
N ALA A 84 -21.44 7.98 -12.71
CA ALA A 84 -21.22 9.23 -13.43
C ALA A 84 -19.75 9.65 -13.49
N GLY A 85 -19.02 9.54 -12.37
CA GLY A 85 -17.60 9.88 -12.32
C GLY A 85 -16.68 8.94 -13.12
N LEU A 86 -17.11 7.71 -13.41
CA LEU A 86 -16.34 6.77 -14.22
C LEU A 86 -16.69 6.96 -15.70
N LEU A 87 -17.97 7.10 -16.02
CA LEU A 87 -18.42 7.48 -17.36
C LEU A 87 -17.72 8.75 -17.86
N ALA A 88 -17.66 9.79 -17.02
CA ALA A 88 -16.97 11.03 -17.35
C ALA A 88 -15.46 10.83 -17.59
N ALA A 89 -14.81 9.94 -16.82
CA ALA A 89 -13.39 9.63 -17.02
C ALA A 89 -13.14 8.75 -18.25
N SER A 90 -14.16 8.04 -18.72
CA SER A 90 -14.14 7.14 -19.88
C SER A 90 -14.68 7.78 -21.16
N GLY A 91 -14.88 9.10 -21.20
CA GLY A 91 -15.44 9.79 -22.38
C GLY A 91 -16.86 9.36 -22.75
N GLY A 92 -17.64 8.88 -21.76
CA GLY A 92 -19.00 8.38 -21.94
C GLY A 92 -19.10 6.86 -22.15
N ALA A 93 -17.98 6.16 -22.38
CA ALA A 93 -17.99 4.70 -22.49
C ALA A 93 -18.21 4.03 -21.12
N SER A 94 -19.09 3.05 -21.06
CA SER A 94 -19.41 2.34 -19.82
C SER A 94 -18.23 1.52 -19.29
N PRO A 95 -17.83 1.69 -18.01
CA PRO A 95 -16.94 0.77 -17.32
C PRO A 95 -17.45 -0.67 -17.35
N ARG A 96 -16.53 -1.64 -17.25
CA ARG A 96 -16.87 -3.07 -17.27
C ARG A 96 -16.53 -3.73 -15.94
N LEU A 97 -17.48 -4.46 -15.35
CA LEU A 97 -17.29 -5.19 -14.10
C LEU A 97 -17.45 -6.70 -14.31
N PHE A 98 -16.51 -7.46 -13.78
CA PHE A 98 -16.50 -8.92 -13.78
C PHE A 98 -16.45 -9.48 -12.35
N HIS A 99 -17.04 -10.65 -12.16
CA HIS A 99 -17.05 -11.37 -10.89
C HIS A 99 -16.43 -12.75 -11.02
N LYS A 100 -16.30 -13.48 -9.91
CA LYS A 100 -15.79 -14.86 -9.88
C LYS A 100 -16.34 -15.77 -10.99
N ARG A 101 -17.64 -15.71 -11.29
CA ARG A 101 -18.29 -16.55 -12.32
C ARG A 101 -17.80 -16.25 -13.74
N ASP A 102 -17.19 -15.08 -13.93
CA ASP A 102 -16.63 -14.64 -15.20
C ASP A 102 -15.13 -15.04 -15.33
N LEU A 103 -14.50 -15.49 -14.25
CA LEU A 103 -13.09 -15.92 -14.21
C LEU A 103 -12.90 -17.44 -14.42
N GLY A 104 -13.97 -18.17 -14.76
CA GLY A 104 -13.86 -19.60 -15.12
C GLY A 104 -13.06 -19.80 -16.41
N ILE A 105 -12.50 -21.01 -16.61
CA ILE A 105 -11.58 -21.34 -17.72
C ILE A 105 -12.08 -20.82 -19.08
N ASP A 106 -13.35 -21.04 -19.40
CA ASP A 106 -13.92 -20.65 -20.71
C ASP A 106 -14.18 -19.14 -20.86
N ARG A 107 -14.25 -18.40 -19.75
CA ARG A 107 -14.61 -16.97 -19.72
C ARG A 107 -13.44 -16.05 -19.37
N ALA A 108 -12.38 -16.61 -18.78
CA ALA A 108 -11.15 -15.91 -18.47
C ALA A 108 -10.52 -15.19 -19.67
N PRO A 109 -10.51 -15.75 -20.91
CA PRO A 109 -10.03 -15.03 -22.09
C PRO A 109 -10.78 -13.71 -22.31
N ARG A 110 -12.10 -13.69 -22.16
CA ARG A 110 -12.91 -12.47 -22.31
C ARG A 110 -12.54 -11.39 -21.29
N VAL A 111 -12.26 -11.78 -20.06
CA VAL A 111 -11.81 -10.84 -19.01
C VAL A 111 -10.42 -10.30 -19.37
N HIS A 112 -9.52 -11.17 -19.77
CA HIS A 112 -8.16 -10.81 -20.20
C HIS A 112 -8.17 -9.86 -21.40
N ASP A 113 -8.95 -10.17 -22.44
CA ASP A 113 -9.11 -9.34 -23.64
C ASP A 113 -9.68 -7.96 -23.29
N THR A 114 -10.65 -7.90 -22.37
CA THR A 114 -11.20 -6.62 -21.90
C THR A 114 -10.15 -5.79 -21.13
N ILE A 115 -9.26 -6.46 -20.38
CA ILE A 115 -8.13 -5.78 -19.71
C ILE A 115 -7.12 -5.30 -20.76
N LEU A 116 -6.82 -6.07 -21.80
CA LEU A 116 -5.92 -5.63 -22.87
C LEU A 116 -6.48 -4.46 -23.69
N ASP A 117 -7.81 -4.38 -23.83
CA ASP A 117 -8.46 -3.30 -24.58
C ASP A 117 -8.46 -1.97 -23.82
N THR A 118 -7.49 -1.11 -24.14
CA THR A 118 -7.36 0.22 -23.53
C THR A 118 -8.48 1.20 -23.90
N ALA A 119 -9.33 0.90 -24.89
CA ALA A 119 -10.55 1.66 -25.15
C ALA A 119 -11.55 1.50 -24.00
N VAL A 120 -11.55 0.35 -23.31
CA VAL A 120 -12.26 0.18 -22.04
C VAL A 120 -11.44 0.82 -20.92
N ARG A 121 -11.72 2.09 -20.67
CA ARG A 121 -10.92 2.92 -19.75
C ARG A 121 -10.88 2.38 -18.32
N VAL A 122 -11.98 1.81 -17.83
CA VAL A 122 -12.09 1.28 -16.47
C VAL A 122 -12.64 -0.14 -16.52
N VAL A 123 -11.85 -1.08 -16.02
CA VAL A 123 -12.24 -2.48 -15.83
C VAL A 123 -12.21 -2.79 -14.34
N GLY A 124 -13.26 -3.40 -13.81
CA GLY A 124 -13.35 -3.89 -12.44
C GLY A 124 -13.40 -5.41 -12.42
N VAL A 125 -12.68 -6.03 -11.50
CA VAL A 125 -12.73 -7.48 -11.26
C VAL A 125 -12.87 -7.74 -9.77
N VAL A 126 -13.95 -8.43 -9.39
CA VAL A 126 -14.16 -8.94 -8.04
C VAL A 126 -13.55 -10.33 -7.94
N VAL A 127 -12.55 -10.47 -7.08
CA VAL A 127 -11.85 -11.71 -6.79
C VAL A 127 -12.28 -12.21 -5.42
N ASN A 128 -12.95 -13.36 -5.38
CA ASN A 128 -13.21 -14.03 -4.11
C ASN A 128 -11.90 -14.59 -3.58
N ALA A 129 -11.33 -13.92 -2.59
CA ALA A 129 -10.01 -14.25 -2.05
C ALA A 129 -10.10 -14.88 -0.65
N VAL A 130 -11.03 -14.41 0.19
CA VAL A 130 -11.05 -14.78 1.62
C VAL A 130 -12.38 -15.37 2.06
N ASP A 131 -13.51 -14.73 1.75
CA ASP A 131 -14.82 -15.13 2.29
C ASP A 131 -15.24 -16.59 1.96
N ASP A 132 -15.03 -17.01 0.71
CA ASP A 132 -15.27 -18.40 0.27
C ASP A 132 -14.45 -19.44 1.07
N HIS A 133 -13.27 -19.05 1.55
CA HIS A 133 -12.39 -19.91 2.35
C HIS A 133 -12.83 -19.95 3.81
N LEU A 134 -13.33 -18.82 4.36
CA LEU A 134 -13.87 -18.77 5.72
C LEU A 134 -15.01 -19.77 5.90
N ALA A 135 -15.89 -19.90 4.89
CA ALA A 135 -17.06 -20.76 4.95
C ALA A 135 -16.79 -22.28 4.75
N LYS A 136 -15.65 -22.69 4.17
CA LYS A 136 -15.47 -24.05 3.62
C LYS A 136 -14.38 -24.91 4.26
N GLY A 137 -13.74 -24.47 5.34
CA GLY A 137 -12.73 -25.28 6.05
C GLY A 137 -11.49 -25.65 5.21
N ALA A 138 -11.29 -25.01 4.04
CA ALA A 138 -10.12 -25.24 3.20
C ALA A 138 -8.92 -24.51 3.80
N GLN A 139 -7.77 -25.19 3.89
CA GLN A 139 -6.49 -24.62 4.32
C GLN A 139 -6.27 -23.25 3.67
N LEU A 140 -6.07 -22.24 4.51
CA LEU A 140 -5.70 -20.88 4.11
C LEU A 140 -4.45 -20.92 3.21
N ARG A 141 -4.63 -20.71 1.91
CA ARG A 141 -3.53 -20.35 0.99
C ARG A 141 -3.21 -18.86 1.02
N LEU A 142 -3.86 -18.06 1.87
CA LEU A 142 -3.51 -16.63 2.05
C LEU A 142 -2.12 -16.45 2.69
N ALA A 143 -1.64 -17.47 3.41
CA ALA A 143 -0.24 -17.57 3.83
C ALA A 143 0.73 -17.87 2.67
N GLU A 144 0.30 -17.78 1.41
CA GLU A 144 1.15 -17.85 0.22
C GLU A 144 1.13 -16.52 -0.57
N GLY A 145 0.51 -15.47 -0.02
CA GLY A 145 0.49 -14.13 -0.59
C GLY A 145 -0.08 -14.09 -2.02
N LEU A 146 0.64 -13.49 -2.97
CA LEU A 146 0.18 -13.38 -4.36
C LEU A 146 -0.06 -14.75 -5.01
N ALA A 147 0.75 -15.76 -4.69
CA ALA A 147 0.58 -17.12 -5.22
C ALA A 147 -0.71 -17.79 -4.69
N GLY A 148 -1.16 -17.39 -3.50
CA GLY A 148 -2.37 -17.90 -2.87
C GLY A 148 -3.66 -17.52 -3.59
N VAL A 149 -3.66 -16.39 -4.31
CA VAL A 149 -4.83 -15.85 -5.02
C VAL A 149 -4.69 -16.10 -6.53
N LYS A 150 -5.02 -17.33 -6.94
CA LYS A 150 -4.79 -17.84 -8.31
C LYS A 150 -5.04 -16.87 -9.49
N PRO A 151 -6.20 -16.18 -9.60
CA PRO A 151 -6.44 -15.33 -10.77
C PRO A 151 -5.60 -14.05 -10.77
N LEU A 152 -5.07 -13.64 -9.61
CA LEU A 152 -4.50 -12.31 -9.43
C LEU A 152 -3.27 -12.07 -10.29
N ARG A 153 -2.38 -13.07 -10.42
CA ARG A 153 -1.17 -12.92 -11.24
C ARG A 153 -1.48 -12.68 -12.71
N GLY A 154 -2.38 -13.46 -13.31
CA GLY A 154 -2.78 -13.27 -14.70
C GLY A 154 -3.48 -11.92 -14.94
N LEU A 155 -4.24 -11.42 -13.97
CA LEU A 155 -4.87 -10.10 -14.03
C LEU A 155 -3.82 -8.97 -13.98
N LEU A 156 -2.81 -9.10 -13.11
CA LEU A 156 -1.70 -8.16 -13.02
C LEU A 156 -0.85 -8.20 -14.30
N ASP A 157 -0.52 -9.37 -14.83
CA ASP A 157 0.26 -9.50 -16.05
C ASP A 157 -0.46 -8.82 -17.24
N ALA A 158 -1.76 -9.05 -17.39
CA ALA A 158 -2.60 -8.36 -18.38
C ALA A 158 -2.60 -6.83 -18.20
N ALA A 159 -2.69 -6.36 -16.95
CA ALA A 159 -2.66 -4.95 -16.63
C ALA A 159 -1.31 -4.30 -16.95
N THR A 160 -0.20 -5.00 -16.68
CA THR A 160 1.16 -4.55 -17.05
C THR A 160 1.26 -4.39 -18.57
N VAL A 161 0.84 -5.40 -19.34
CA VAL A 161 0.87 -5.37 -20.82
C VAL A 161 0.04 -4.20 -21.36
N ALA A 162 -1.13 -3.95 -20.77
CA ALA A 162 -2.03 -2.88 -21.19
C ALA A 162 -1.63 -1.48 -20.66
N GLY A 163 -0.56 -1.37 -19.87
CA GLY A 163 -0.16 -0.11 -19.24
C GLY A 163 -1.22 0.46 -18.29
N ARG A 164 -1.97 -0.42 -17.61
CA ARG A 164 -3.01 -0.01 -16.66
C ARG A 164 -2.45 0.27 -15.28
N VAL A 165 -3.03 1.26 -14.62
CA VAL A 165 -2.89 1.42 -13.17
C VAL A 165 -3.85 0.47 -12.49
N VAL A 166 -3.36 -0.28 -11.51
CA VAL A 166 -4.16 -1.16 -10.68
C VAL A 166 -4.57 -0.44 -9.41
N ILE A 167 -5.87 -0.41 -9.12
CA ILE A 167 -6.38 -0.01 -7.81
C ILE A 167 -6.84 -1.27 -7.10
N LEU A 168 -6.20 -1.63 -5.99
CA LEU A 168 -6.54 -2.82 -5.21
C LEU A 168 -7.18 -2.40 -3.88
N THR A 169 -8.36 -2.95 -3.58
CA THR A 169 -9.07 -2.68 -2.33
C THR A 169 -9.85 -3.91 -1.86
N SER A 170 -10.41 -3.83 -0.66
CA SER A 170 -11.45 -4.74 -0.19
C SER A 170 -12.79 -4.05 0.04
N ASP A 171 -13.85 -4.83 0.19
CA ASP A 171 -15.18 -4.40 0.59
C ASP A 171 -15.37 -4.44 2.11
N HIS A 172 -14.84 -5.46 2.78
CA HIS A 172 -14.74 -5.56 4.24
C HIS A 172 -13.58 -6.47 4.61
N GLY A 173 -13.13 -6.40 5.86
CA GLY A 173 -12.27 -7.44 6.41
C GLY A 173 -13.05 -8.49 7.18
N HIS A 174 -12.36 -9.25 8.03
CA HIS A 174 -12.95 -10.33 8.81
C HIS A 174 -12.15 -10.55 10.09
N ILE A 175 -12.76 -11.25 11.05
CA ILE A 175 -12.04 -11.87 12.16
C ILE A 175 -11.82 -13.35 11.87
N ARG A 176 -10.75 -13.93 12.41
CA ARG A 176 -10.52 -15.37 12.37
C ARG A 176 -11.22 -16.04 13.54
N GLU A 177 -11.68 -17.27 13.34
CA GLU A 177 -12.18 -18.09 14.46
C GLU A 177 -11.02 -18.38 15.41
N HIS A 178 -11.16 -17.90 16.64
CA HIS A 178 -10.24 -18.15 17.73
C HIS A 178 -10.96 -18.00 19.07
N GLY A 179 -11.62 -19.07 19.51
CA GLY A 179 -12.29 -19.10 20.81
C GLY A 179 -13.50 -18.17 20.89
N THR A 180 -14.24 -18.01 19.79
CA THR A 180 -15.43 -17.16 19.79
C THR A 180 -16.54 -17.77 20.65
N THR A 181 -17.28 -16.91 21.35
CA THR A 181 -18.50 -17.26 22.09
C THR A 181 -19.71 -17.07 21.20
N VAL A 182 -20.52 -18.13 21.07
CA VAL A 182 -21.80 -18.07 20.36
C VAL A 182 -22.87 -17.44 21.27
N ARG A 183 -23.53 -16.40 20.78
CA ARG A 183 -24.59 -15.68 21.49
C ARG A 183 -25.81 -15.53 20.57
N PRO A 184 -26.66 -16.55 20.40
CA PRO A 184 -27.68 -16.55 19.37
C PRO A 184 -28.58 -15.31 19.38
N ALA A 185 -28.75 -14.68 18.21
CA ALA A 185 -29.62 -13.52 18.03
C ALA A 185 -30.35 -13.62 16.67
N PRO A 186 -31.70 -13.73 16.64
CA PRO A 186 -32.44 -13.79 15.40
C PRO A 186 -32.48 -12.43 14.68
N GLY A 187 -32.71 -12.45 13.36
CA GLY A 187 -32.87 -11.24 12.55
C GLY A 187 -31.57 -10.49 12.26
N GLY A 188 -30.42 -11.08 12.59
CA GLY A 188 -29.08 -10.55 12.35
C GLY A 188 -28.29 -11.34 11.30
N GLY A 189 -26.98 -11.10 11.29
CA GLY A 189 -25.99 -11.90 10.58
C GLY A 189 -25.01 -12.56 11.53
N GLU A 190 -23.82 -12.89 11.04
CA GLU A 190 -22.83 -13.62 11.83
C GLU A 190 -22.32 -12.81 13.03
N ARG A 191 -22.12 -11.51 12.81
CA ARG A 191 -21.55 -10.58 13.78
C ARG A 191 -22.29 -9.24 13.84
N TRP A 192 -23.56 -9.24 13.49
CA TRP A 192 -24.46 -8.12 13.82
C TRP A 192 -25.84 -8.66 14.15
N ARG A 193 -26.59 -7.92 14.96
CA ARG A 193 -27.95 -8.25 15.37
C ARG A 193 -28.83 -7.00 15.37
N PRO A 194 -30.17 -7.14 15.43
CA PRO A 194 -31.07 -6.00 15.63
C PRO A 194 -30.68 -5.17 16.87
N ALA A 195 -31.04 -3.89 16.85
CA ALA A 195 -30.68 -2.93 17.91
C ALA A 195 -31.30 -3.25 19.29
N VAL A 196 -32.30 -4.14 19.34
CA VAL A 196 -32.96 -4.58 20.56
C VAL A 196 -32.60 -6.05 20.81
N PRO A 197 -32.14 -6.43 22.01
CA PRO A 197 -31.92 -5.58 23.21
C PRO A 197 -30.68 -4.65 23.06
N PRO A 198 -30.47 -3.67 23.97
CA PRO A 198 -29.29 -2.80 23.96
C PRO A 198 -27.93 -3.54 23.91
N PRO A 199 -26.83 -2.90 23.49
CA PRO A 199 -25.52 -3.54 23.42
C PRO A 199 -25.01 -3.94 24.80
N ARG A 200 -24.30 -5.07 24.87
CA ARG A 200 -23.48 -5.45 26.02
C ARG A 200 -22.11 -4.76 25.96
N GLY A 201 -21.27 -4.93 26.99
CA GLY A 201 -19.97 -4.25 27.08
C GLY A 201 -18.95 -4.60 25.99
N ASP A 202 -19.15 -5.71 25.28
CA ASP A 202 -18.36 -6.16 24.13
C ASP A 202 -19.01 -5.82 22.78
N GLU A 203 -20.12 -5.10 22.81
CA GLU A 203 -20.94 -4.71 21.66
C GLU A 203 -21.06 -3.19 21.57
N VAL A 204 -21.39 -2.71 20.38
CA VAL A 204 -21.62 -1.30 20.09
C VAL A 204 -22.92 -1.17 19.30
N ALA A 205 -23.76 -0.21 19.69
CA ALA A 205 -24.91 0.21 18.90
C ALA A 205 -24.45 1.19 17.83
N ILE A 206 -24.85 0.93 16.58
CA ILE A 206 -24.52 1.75 15.43
C ILE A 206 -25.82 2.16 14.76
N THR A 207 -26.05 3.47 14.69
CA THR A 207 -27.26 4.05 14.13
C THR A 207 -26.88 5.15 13.16
N GLY A 208 -27.56 5.23 12.02
CA GLY A 208 -27.41 6.33 11.08
C GLY A 208 -27.48 5.91 9.62
N PRO A 209 -27.26 6.87 8.70
CA PRO A 209 -27.50 6.67 7.27
C PRO A 209 -26.58 5.63 6.63
N ARG A 210 -25.45 5.28 7.26
CA ARG A 210 -24.51 4.23 6.80
C ARG A 210 -24.95 2.81 7.16
N VAL A 211 -26.00 2.66 7.96
CA VAL A 211 -26.51 1.38 8.43
C VAL A 211 -27.61 0.91 7.48
N LEU A 212 -27.32 -0.04 6.60
CA LEU A 212 -28.25 -0.48 5.55
C LEU A 212 -29.08 -1.73 5.91
N ARG A 213 -29.05 -2.13 7.18
CA ARG A 213 -29.81 -3.24 7.75
C ARG A 213 -30.42 -2.82 9.09
N GLY A 214 -31.34 -3.62 9.63
CA GLY A 214 -31.95 -3.34 10.93
C GLY A 214 -32.62 -1.96 11.02
N GLU A 215 -33.26 -1.50 9.94
CA GLU A 215 -33.96 -0.21 9.90
C GLU A 215 -33.08 1.00 10.25
N GLY A 216 -31.80 0.95 9.86
CA GLY A 216 -30.86 2.03 10.13
C GLY A 216 -30.20 1.97 11.51
N SER A 217 -30.43 0.89 12.27
CA SER A 217 -29.85 0.69 13.60
C SER A 217 -29.54 -0.78 13.89
N VAL A 218 -28.29 -1.09 14.22
CA VAL A 218 -27.84 -2.45 14.54
C VAL A 218 -26.96 -2.46 15.77
N VAL A 219 -26.80 -3.62 16.39
CA VAL A 219 -25.74 -3.87 17.37
C VAL A 219 -24.73 -4.84 16.75
N ALA A 220 -23.45 -4.53 16.91
CA ALA A 220 -22.36 -5.36 16.41
C ALA A 220 -21.27 -5.52 17.49
N PRO A 221 -20.56 -6.66 17.58
CA PRO A 221 -19.43 -6.82 18.48
C PRO A 221 -18.30 -5.83 18.12
N ALA A 222 -17.77 -5.16 19.14
CA ALA A 222 -16.54 -4.35 19.06
C ALA A 222 -15.26 -5.17 19.34
N THR A 223 -15.42 -6.47 19.62
CA THR A 223 -14.34 -7.41 19.94
C THR A 223 -14.42 -8.62 19.01
N GLU A 224 -13.34 -9.40 18.85
CA GLU A 224 -13.40 -10.64 18.05
C GLU A 224 -14.21 -11.75 18.74
N ALA A 225 -14.45 -11.64 20.05
CA ALA A 225 -14.88 -12.75 20.90
C ALA A 225 -16.34 -13.22 20.71
N VAL A 226 -17.19 -12.52 19.94
CA VAL A 226 -18.63 -12.83 19.88
C VAL A 226 -19.11 -13.10 18.46
N ARG A 227 -19.86 -14.18 18.28
CA ARG A 227 -20.66 -14.42 17.06
C ARG A 227 -22.10 -14.78 17.40
N TYR A 228 -23.03 -14.47 16.50
CA TYR A 228 -24.46 -14.68 16.70
C TYR A 228 -25.01 -15.93 15.99
N ILE A 229 -24.22 -16.55 15.11
CA ILE A 229 -24.58 -17.81 14.46
C ILE A 229 -23.88 -19.00 15.12
N PRO A 230 -24.53 -20.18 15.23
CA PRO A 230 -23.93 -21.38 15.81
C PRO A 230 -22.97 -22.08 14.83
N THR A 231 -23.15 -21.92 13.52
CA THR A 231 -22.33 -22.55 12.49
C THR A 231 -20.88 -22.09 12.60
N GLU A 232 -19.97 -23.03 12.87
CA GLU A 232 -18.54 -22.78 12.95
C GLU A 232 -17.94 -22.57 11.55
N LYS A 233 -17.09 -21.56 11.43
CA LYS A 233 -16.37 -21.16 10.23
C LYS A 233 -14.93 -20.85 10.61
N LEU A 234 -14.02 -20.71 9.63
CA LEU A 234 -12.64 -20.28 9.91
C LEU A 234 -12.52 -18.79 10.24
N GLY A 235 -13.59 -18.03 10.01
CA GLY A 235 -13.69 -16.62 10.32
C GLY A 235 -15.07 -16.10 9.99
N TYR A 236 -15.31 -14.85 10.38
CA TYR A 236 -16.62 -14.22 10.34
C TYR A 236 -16.47 -12.72 10.06
N HIS A 237 -17.54 -12.13 9.56
CA HIS A 237 -17.61 -10.69 9.32
C HIS A 237 -18.99 -10.13 9.67
N GLY A 238 -19.11 -8.80 9.67
CA GLY A 238 -20.35 -8.06 9.96
C GLY A 238 -20.29 -7.25 11.26
N GLY A 239 -19.22 -7.39 12.04
CA GLY A 239 -18.94 -6.70 13.28
C GLY A 239 -18.46 -5.26 13.14
N ALA A 240 -18.02 -4.68 14.24
CA ALA A 240 -17.50 -3.32 14.33
C ALA A 240 -16.02 -3.27 14.73
N THR A 241 -15.31 -4.39 14.66
CA THR A 241 -13.88 -4.45 14.94
C THR A 241 -13.10 -3.70 13.84
N PRO A 242 -11.94 -3.10 14.16
CA PRO A 242 -11.09 -2.49 13.13
C PRO A 242 -10.74 -3.45 11.99
N GLN A 243 -10.57 -4.75 12.28
CA GLN A 243 -10.28 -5.79 11.29
C GLN A 243 -11.41 -5.98 10.27
N GLU A 244 -12.66 -5.75 10.68
CA GLU A 244 -13.82 -5.89 9.81
C GLU A 244 -14.14 -4.57 9.07
N VAL A 245 -13.94 -3.44 9.76
CA VAL A 245 -14.35 -2.10 9.30
C VAL A 245 -13.34 -1.45 8.35
N LEU A 246 -12.03 -1.60 8.61
CA LEU A 246 -10.98 -0.96 7.82
C LEU A 246 -10.58 -1.81 6.63
N CYS A 247 -10.67 -1.25 5.42
CA CYS A 247 -10.33 -1.94 4.18
C CYS A 247 -8.99 -1.43 3.63
N PRO A 248 -8.09 -2.33 3.18
CA PRO A 248 -6.83 -1.93 2.55
C PRO A 248 -7.09 -1.22 1.22
N LEU A 249 -6.23 -0.27 0.86
CA LEU A 249 -6.25 0.44 -0.43
C LEU A 249 -4.82 0.64 -0.96
N ALA A 250 -4.58 0.23 -2.20
CA ALA A 250 -3.34 0.52 -2.92
C ALA A 250 -3.64 1.03 -4.34
N VAL A 251 -2.86 2.00 -4.79
CA VAL A 251 -2.80 2.43 -6.20
C VAL A 251 -1.42 2.06 -6.71
N LEU A 252 -1.37 1.15 -7.68
CA LEU A 252 -0.16 0.47 -8.14
C LEU A 252 0.01 0.74 -9.64
N ALA A 253 1.17 1.25 -10.04
CA ALA A 253 1.50 1.46 -11.44
C ALA A 253 2.68 0.56 -11.86
N PRO A 254 2.68 0.02 -13.09
CA PRO A 254 3.89 -0.59 -13.63
C PRO A 254 4.93 0.50 -13.89
N ALA A 255 6.22 0.13 -13.91
CA ALA A 255 7.32 1.08 -14.08
C ALA A 255 7.23 1.94 -15.37
N THR A 256 6.50 1.48 -16.38
CA THR A 256 6.29 2.17 -17.66
C THR A 256 5.24 3.28 -17.61
N VAL A 257 4.50 3.42 -16.50
CA VAL A 257 3.38 4.36 -16.39
C VAL A 257 3.73 5.49 -15.43
N HIS A 258 3.71 6.72 -15.96
CA HIS A 258 3.89 7.94 -15.17
C HIS A 258 2.55 8.61 -14.90
N LEU A 259 2.27 8.90 -13.63
CA LEU A 259 1.04 9.54 -13.18
C LEU A 259 1.30 10.99 -12.75
N LYS A 260 0.89 11.95 -13.58
CA LYS A 260 1.05 13.38 -13.29
C LYS A 260 0.39 13.74 -11.96
N GLY A 261 1.14 14.38 -11.06
CA GLY A 261 0.65 14.80 -9.72
C GLY A 261 0.59 13.65 -8.70
N TRP A 262 1.14 12.49 -9.03
CA TRP A 262 1.29 11.36 -8.12
C TRP A 262 2.77 11.06 -7.93
N GLN A 263 3.11 10.53 -6.76
CA GLN A 263 4.47 10.13 -6.42
C GLN A 263 4.48 8.70 -5.91
N ALA A 264 5.60 8.02 -6.17
CA ALA A 264 5.82 6.70 -5.63
C ALA A 264 5.89 6.77 -4.10
N THR A 265 5.18 5.87 -3.44
CA THR A 265 5.12 5.76 -1.98
C THR A 265 5.29 4.31 -1.58
N PRO A 266 6.00 4.00 -0.48
CA PRO A 266 6.07 2.64 -0.01
C PRO A 266 4.75 2.23 0.68
N LEU A 267 4.39 0.95 0.59
CA LEU A 267 3.33 0.32 1.38
C LEU A 267 4.00 -0.45 2.51
N LEU A 268 4.01 0.12 3.71
CA LEU A 268 4.74 -0.44 4.84
C LEU A 268 3.80 -1.04 5.89
N PRO A 269 4.16 -2.17 6.53
CA PRO A 269 3.49 -2.63 7.73
C PRO A 269 3.55 -1.56 8.84
N PRO A 270 2.69 -1.65 9.87
CA PRO A 270 2.87 -0.88 11.10
C PRO A 270 4.28 -1.07 11.68
N ALA A 271 4.86 -0.01 12.24
CA ALA A 271 6.24 -0.06 12.75
C ALA A 271 6.45 -1.14 13.82
N TRP A 272 5.44 -1.40 14.67
CA TRP A 272 5.50 -2.41 15.74
C TRP A 272 5.46 -3.87 15.25
N TRP A 273 5.26 -4.12 13.94
CA TRP A 273 5.37 -5.46 13.36
C TRP A 273 6.82 -5.89 13.16
N GLU A 274 7.71 -4.92 13.03
CA GLU A 274 9.14 -5.14 12.89
C GLU A 274 9.76 -5.05 14.28
N ALA A 275 10.44 -6.10 14.72
CA ALA A 275 11.27 -6.03 15.92
C ALA A 275 12.54 -5.23 15.57
N GLY A 276 12.54 -3.92 15.84
CA GLY A 276 13.69 -3.05 15.58
C GLY A 276 13.46 -1.61 16.01
N ASP A 277 14.56 -0.89 16.28
CA ASP A 277 14.54 0.47 16.78
C ASP A 277 13.82 1.43 15.82
N VAL A 278 12.93 2.25 16.39
CA VAL A 278 12.11 3.21 15.63
C VAL A 278 13.01 4.36 15.16
N LEU A 279 13.36 4.37 13.88
CA LEU A 279 14.05 5.51 13.27
C LEU A 279 13.16 6.76 13.30
N PRO A 280 13.72 7.94 13.66
CA PRO A 280 13.00 9.19 13.53
C PRO A 280 12.64 9.44 12.05
N SER A 281 11.35 9.66 11.79
CA SER A 281 10.87 10.02 10.45
C SER A 281 11.18 11.50 10.20
N ALA A 282 11.96 11.79 9.16
CA ALA A 282 12.17 13.17 8.73
C ALA A 282 10.88 13.68 8.09
N LEU A 283 10.26 14.70 8.70
CA LEU A 283 9.15 15.45 8.07
C LEU A 283 9.62 15.99 6.71
N PRO A 284 8.76 16.03 5.69
CA PRO A 284 9.11 16.66 4.43
C PRO A 284 9.39 18.15 4.68
N SER A 285 10.62 18.56 4.40
CA SER A 285 11.06 19.95 4.39
C SER A 285 10.27 20.70 3.30
N SER A 286 9.48 21.68 3.73
CA SER A 286 8.81 22.65 2.85
C SER A 286 9.85 23.38 1.99
N GLU A 287 9.72 23.29 0.66
CA GLU A 287 10.50 24.09 -0.27
C GLU A 287 10.25 25.60 -0.03
N PRO A 288 11.28 26.46 -0.10
CA PRO A 288 11.08 27.90 -0.12
C PRO A 288 10.64 28.35 -1.53
N ASP A 289 9.60 29.19 -1.55
CA ASP A 289 9.09 29.88 -2.74
C ASP A 289 10.22 30.70 -3.40
N ALA A 290 10.57 30.36 -4.65
CA ALA A 290 11.49 31.15 -5.45
C ALA A 290 10.70 31.94 -6.51
N ALA A 291 10.71 33.26 -6.33
CA ALA A 291 10.19 34.23 -7.29
C ALA A 291 10.93 34.13 -8.64
N VAL A 292 10.15 34.32 -9.70
CA VAL A 292 10.58 34.27 -11.10
C VAL A 292 11.37 35.52 -11.45
N ASP A 293 12.53 35.35 -12.12
CA ASP A 293 12.99 36.35 -13.07
C ASP A 293 13.59 35.68 -14.32
N ALA A 294 13.26 36.25 -15.48
CA ALA A 294 13.49 35.66 -16.79
C ALA A 294 14.70 36.29 -17.48
N SER A 295 15.67 35.47 -17.91
CA SER A 295 16.33 35.57 -19.23
C SER A 295 17.52 34.59 -19.35
N GLY A 296 17.65 33.95 -20.52
CA GLY A 296 18.93 33.44 -21.02
C GLY A 296 19.11 31.92 -21.10
N GLN A 297 18.89 31.39 -22.31
CA GLN A 297 19.48 30.19 -22.94
C GLN A 297 19.54 28.83 -22.19
N ALA A 298 18.92 27.83 -22.82
CA ALA A 298 18.80 26.46 -22.36
C ALA A 298 20.14 25.72 -22.20
N THR A 299 20.37 25.22 -20.99
CA THR A 299 21.20 24.04 -20.70
C THR A 299 20.28 22.93 -20.17
N LEU A 300 20.40 21.72 -20.74
CA LEU A 300 19.43 20.61 -20.57
C LEU A 300 19.55 19.82 -19.26
N PHE A 301 20.31 20.32 -18.27
CA PHE A 301 20.27 19.86 -16.88
C PHE A 301 20.69 21.04 -15.99
N PRO A 302 19.82 21.56 -15.09
CA PRO A 302 20.30 22.49 -14.09
C PRO A 302 21.15 21.69 -13.09
N ALA A 303 22.43 22.06 -12.96
CA ALA A 303 23.21 21.68 -11.80
C ALA A 303 22.53 22.32 -10.58
N ALA A 304 21.95 21.49 -9.71
CA ALA A 304 21.38 21.96 -8.47
C ALA A 304 22.48 22.62 -7.65
N ALA A 305 22.26 23.88 -7.25
CA ALA A 305 23.06 24.50 -6.22
C ALA A 305 22.91 23.67 -4.94
N SER A 306 24.04 23.31 -4.32
CA SER A 306 24.08 22.51 -3.10
C SER A 306 23.25 23.16 -1.98
N PRO A 307 22.19 22.52 -1.46
CA PRO A 307 21.61 22.92 -0.19
C PRO A 307 22.59 22.50 0.92
N GLY A 308 22.89 23.43 1.83
CA GLY A 308 23.74 23.16 2.98
C GLY A 308 23.19 22.04 3.87
N VAL A 309 24.11 21.35 4.54
CA VAL A 309 23.89 20.29 5.53
C VAL A 309 22.74 20.64 6.48
N SER A 310 21.76 19.74 6.63
CA SER A 310 20.70 19.87 7.64
C SER A 310 21.32 20.05 9.03
N PRO A 311 20.88 21.03 9.83
CA PRO A 311 21.54 21.44 11.08
C PRO A 311 21.58 20.38 12.21
N ASP A 312 20.95 19.20 12.02
CA ASP A 312 20.90 18.09 12.99
C ASP A 312 21.79 16.88 12.63
N ALA A 313 22.61 16.95 11.58
CA ALA A 313 23.50 15.84 11.24
C ALA A 313 24.62 15.65 12.30
N PRO A 314 24.96 14.43 12.71
CA PRO A 314 26.08 14.17 13.61
C PRO A 314 27.39 14.80 13.07
N GLY A 315 28.20 15.41 13.94
CA GLY A 315 29.39 16.16 13.50
C GLY A 315 30.38 15.36 12.63
N TRP A 316 30.46 14.04 12.83
CA TRP A 316 31.31 13.16 12.03
C TRP A 316 30.83 13.03 10.57
N VAL A 317 29.54 13.22 10.30
CA VAL A 317 29.00 13.22 8.94
C VAL A 317 29.48 14.44 8.18
N ALA A 318 29.53 15.61 8.83
CA ALA A 318 30.10 16.81 8.22
C ALA A 318 31.61 16.65 7.94
N ASP A 319 32.35 16.05 8.86
CA ASP A 319 33.77 15.72 8.67
C ASP A 319 33.98 14.75 7.49
N LEU A 320 33.09 13.76 7.33
CA LEU A 320 33.13 12.83 6.20
C LEU A 320 32.88 13.54 4.86
N LEU A 321 31.88 14.42 4.79
CA LEU A 321 31.57 15.16 3.57
C LEU A 321 32.73 16.08 3.14
N ALA A 322 33.52 16.57 4.10
CA ALA A 322 34.73 17.36 3.85
C ALA A 322 35.99 16.50 3.55
N SER A 323 35.91 15.17 3.66
CA SER A 323 37.07 14.29 3.50
C SER A 323 37.57 14.26 2.05
N PRO A 324 38.89 14.46 1.81
CA PRO A 324 39.48 14.32 0.48
C PRO A 324 39.25 12.93 -0.14
N VAL A 325 39.20 11.89 0.71
CA VAL A 325 38.95 10.51 0.27
C VAL A 325 37.56 10.38 -0.34
N LEU A 326 36.54 10.99 0.28
CA LEU A 326 35.19 10.97 -0.26
C LEU A 326 35.10 11.73 -1.59
N ALA A 327 35.81 12.85 -1.72
CA ALA A 327 35.87 13.61 -2.98
C ALA A 327 36.50 12.80 -4.13
N GLU A 328 37.53 12.00 -3.84
CA GLU A 328 38.13 11.07 -4.79
C GLU A 328 37.15 9.95 -5.18
N GLN A 329 36.49 9.32 -4.19
CA GLN A 329 35.50 8.26 -4.42
C GLN A 329 34.31 8.76 -5.25
N ARG A 330 33.91 10.03 -5.10
CA ARG A 330 32.88 10.65 -5.96
C ARG A 330 33.32 10.75 -7.41
N THR A 331 34.56 11.15 -7.63
CA THR A 331 35.13 11.25 -8.98
C THR A 331 35.13 9.88 -9.66
N LEU A 332 35.47 8.83 -8.92
CA LEU A 332 35.42 7.44 -9.40
C LEU A 332 33.98 6.95 -9.67
N ALA A 333 33.03 7.29 -8.81
CA ALA A 333 31.63 6.91 -8.97
C ALA A 333 30.91 7.66 -10.11
N GLY A 334 31.40 8.85 -10.49
CA GLY A 334 30.89 9.63 -11.61
C GLY A 334 29.39 9.91 -11.49
N ARG A 335 28.63 9.56 -12.54
CA ARG A 335 27.15 9.75 -12.58
C ARG A 335 26.38 8.92 -11.55
N ALA A 336 27.00 7.93 -10.93
CA ALA A 336 26.37 7.09 -9.92
C ALA A 336 26.62 7.58 -8.49
N ALA A 337 27.32 8.70 -8.30
CA ALA A 337 27.57 9.29 -6.99
C ALA A 337 26.30 9.89 -6.38
N LEU A 338 26.16 9.75 -5.07
CA LEU A 338 25.12 10.45 -4.31
C LEU A 338 25.57 11.87 -3.95
N ASP A 339 24.59 12.77 -3.86
CA ASP A 339 24.80 14.12 -3.36
C ASP A 339 25.02 14.16 -1.83
N ASP A 340 25.49 15.29 -1.31
CA ASP A 340 25.80 15.47 0.12
C ASP A 340 24.58 15.26 1.01
N HIS A 341 23.42 15.71 0.53
CA HIS A 341 22.19 15.65 1.29
C HIS A 341 21.75 14.19 1.51
N ASP A 342 21.73 13.37 0.45
CA ASP A 342 21.35 11.96 0.54
C ASP A 342 22.37 11.14 1.33
N ILE A 343 23.68 11.41 1.19
CA ILE A 343 24.71 10.78 2.02
C ILE A 343 24.50 11.11 3.50
N ALA A 344 24.36 12.40 3.83
CA ALA A 344 24.19 12.85 5.20
C ALA A 344 22.92 12.27 5.82
N ARG A 345 21.82 12.26 5.07
CA ARG A 345 20.54 11.72 5.52
C ARG A 345 20.63 10.22 5.85
N LEU A 346 21.18 9.41 4.94
CA LEU A 346 21.28 7.96 5.14
C LEU A 346 22.21 7.59 6.29
N LEU A 347 23.35 8.26 6.41
CA LEU A 347 24.31 8.01 7.48
C LEU A 347 23.80 8.46 8.84
N SER A 348 23.11 9.60 8.92
CA SER A 348 22.50 10.07 10.17
C SER A 348 21.41 9.12 10.66
N LEU A 349 20.59 8.57 9.75
CA LEU A 349 19.60 7.57 10.09
C LEU A 349 20.25 6.29 10.63
N LEU A 350 21.29 5.76 9.97
CA LEU A 350 22.00 4.58 10.46
C LEU A 350 22.64 4.82 11.83
N ASP A 351 23.23 6.01 12.05
CA ASP A 351 23.87 6.37 13.32
C ASP A 351 22.87 6.40 14.49
N ALA A 352 21.66 6.92 14.25
CA ALA A 352 20.61 7.03 15.26
C ALA A 352 20.16 5.69 15.86
N VAL A 353 20.41 4.58 15.17
CA VAL A 353 20.08 3.21 15.61
C VAL A 353 21.33 2.34 15.80
N GLY A 354 22.47 2.96 16.09
CA GLY A 354 23.71 2.23 16.40
C GLY A 354 24.34 1.52 15.19
N GLY A 355 24.02 1.95 13.98
CA GLY A 355 24.63 1.49 12.73
C GLY A 355 23.95 0.30 12.07
N VAL A 356 22.83 -0.21 12.56
CA VAL A 356 22.09 -1.31 11.91
C VAL A 356 20.62 -0.93 11.72
N ALA A 357 20.15 -0.98 10.47
CA ALA A 357 18.74 -0.72 10.17
C ALA A 357 18.20 -1.70 9.13
N THR A 358 16.94 -2.11 9.29
CA THR A 358 16.25 -2.92 8.28
C THR A 358 15.82 -2.07 7.10
N GLY A 359 15.73 -2.67 5.91
CA GLY A 359 15.22 -1.99 4.71
C GLY A 359 13.86 -1.31 4.92
N PRO A 360 12.85 -1.95 5.55
CA PRO A 360 11.58 -1.32 5.89
C PRO A 360 11.70 -0.10 6.82
N ALA A 361 12.60 -0.15 7.82
CA ALA A 361 12.82 0.99 8.72
C ALA A 361 13.42 2.19 7.96
N LEU A 362 14.43 1.96 7.12
CA LEU A 362 15.02 3.00 6.27
C LEU A 362 14.03 3.55 5.24
N THR A 363 13.21 2.69 4.63
CA THR A 363 12.15 3.09 3.70
C THR A 363 11.15 4.01 4.39
N ARG A 364 10.76 3.70 5.65
CA ARG A 364 9.84 4.53 6.44
C ARG A 364 10.44 5.90 6.77
N ALA A 365 11.70 5.92 7.20
CA ALA A 365 12.38 7.15 7.60
C ALA A 365 12.72 8.06 6.41
N THR A 366 13.01 7.46 5.25
CA THR A 366 13.34 8.19 4.02
C THR A 366 12.12 8.55 3.17
N GLY A 367 11.05 7.76 3.25
CA GLY A 367 9.88 7.83 2.37
C GLY A 367 10.14 7.30 0.95
N LEU A 368 11.34 6.77 0.67
CA LEU A 368 11.73 6.33 -0.67
C LEU A 368 11.18 4.93 -0.99
N PRO A 369 10.76 4.64 -2.24
CA PRO A 369 10.48 3.27 -2.67
C PRO A 369 11.69 2.34 -2.48
N ALA A 370 11.44 1.07 -2.18
CA ALA A 370 12.47 0.09 -1.83
C ALA A 370 13.58 -0.02 -2.90
N ASP A 371 13.23 -0.02 -4.19
CA ASP A 371 14.22 -0.10 -5.28
C ASP A 371 15.12 1.14 -5.36
N ARG A 372 14.54 2.32 -5.17
CA ARG A 372 15.29 3.58 -5.16
C ARG A 372 16.20 3.65 -3.94
N LEU A 373 15.71 3.25 -2.77
CA LEU A 373 16.51 3.14 -1.56
C LEU A 373 17.67 2.16 -1.76
N ARG A 374 17.42 0.97 -2.34
CA ARG A 374 18.44 -0.02 -2.65
C ARG A 374 19.51 0.55 -3.60
N GLY A 375 19.10 1.26 -4.65
CA GLY A 375 20.00 1.95 -5.56
C GLY A 375 20.88 2.98 -4.85
N ASN A 376 20.29 3.79 -3.96
CA ASN A 376 21.03 4.76 -3.16
C ASN A 376 22.01 4.06 -2.19
N LEU A 377 21.57 3.02 -1.49
CA LEU A 377 22.44 2.26 -0.58
C LEU A 377 23.62 1.59 -1.31
N GLU A 378 23.39 1.09 -2.54
CA GLU A 378 24.44 0.54 -3.39
C GLU A 378 25.41 1.60 -3.92
N ALA A 379 24.92 2.81 -4.23
CA ALA A 379 25.77 3.96 -4.55
C ALA A 379 26.61 4.38 -3.34
N LEU A 380 25.99 4.50 -2.17
CA LEU A 380 26.66 4.82 -0.90
C LEU A 380 27.73 3.77 -0.57
N ARG A 381 27.41 2.47 -0.69
CA ARG A 381 28.35 1.37 -0.47
C ARG A 381 29.60 1.48 -1.34
N ARG A 382 29.43 1.78 -2.63
CA ARG A 382 30.55 1.97 -3.56
C ARG A 382 31.44 3.16 -3.20
N MET A 383 30.84 4.21 -2.63
CA MET A 383 31.58 5.40 -2.21
C MET A 383 32.30 5.22 -0.86
N LEU A 384 31.79 4.35 0.02
CA LEU A 384 32.33 4.16 1.38
C LEU A 384 33.28 2.97 1.52
N ASN A 385 33.13 1.92 0.71
CA ASN A 385 33.97 0.73 0.80
C ASN A 385 35.28 0.93 0.03
N VAL A 386 36.22 1.64 0.65
CA VAL A 386 37.56 1.88 0.11
C VAL A 386 38.46 0.67 0.36
N ASP A 387 39.32 0.36 -0.61
CA ASP A 387 40.30 -0.75 -0.57
C ASP A 387 39.69 -2.14 -0.26
N GLY A 388 38.42 -2.34 -0.62
CA GLY A 388 37.75 -3.63 -0.50
C GLY A 388 37.24 -3.98 0.90
N TYR A 389 37.36 -3.08 1.87
CA TYR A 389 36.84 -3.31 3.22
C TYR A 389 35.39 -2.81 3.37
N PRO A 390 34.50 -3.59 4.01
CA PRO A 390 33.07 -3.26 4.07
C PRO A 390 32.76 -2.27 5.20
N VAL A 391 32.88 -0.97 4.92
CA VAL A 391 32.35 0.09 5.78
C VAL A 391 30.83 0.04 5.84
N LEU A 392 30.19 -0.20 4.69
CA LEU A 392 28.76 -0.42 4.56
C LEU A 392 28.51 -1.82 4.00
N THR A 393 27.68 -2.60 4.71
CA THR A 393 27.24 -3.93 4.28
C THR A 393 25.75 -3.92 4.02
N LEU A 394 25.34 -4.53 2.91
CA LEU A 394 23.95 -4.77 2.53
C LEU A 394 23.71 -6.27 2.53
N GLU A 395 22.89 -6.73 3.47
CA GLU A 395 22.53 -8.14 3.61
C GLU A 395 21.44 -8.54 2.60
N PRO A 396 21.30 -9.83 2.25
CA PRO A 396 20.26 -10.31 1.33
C PRO A 396 18.82 -10.00 1.77
N ASP A 397 18.58 -9.84 3.08
CA ASP A 397 17.29 -9.49 3.67
C ASP A 397 17.02 -7.96 3.70
N ALA A 398 17.86 -7.18 3.00
CA ALA A 398 17.87 -5.72 2.98
C ALA A 398 18.27 -5.03 4.29
N THR A 399 18.84 -5.76 5.26
CA THR A 399 19.48 -5.15 6.44
C THR A 399 20.75 -4.41 6.02
N THR A 400 20.88 -3.16 6.46
CA THR A 400 22.05 -2.32 6.22
C THR A 400 22.84 -2.16 7.50
N ARG A 401 24.16 -2.41 7.43
CA ARG A 401 25.08 -2.28 8.57
C ARG A 401 26.21 -1.32 8.24
N LEU A 402 26.41 -0.32 9.10
CA LEU A 402 27.47 0.69 9.06
C LEU A 402 28.52 0.38 10.13
N ASN A 403 29.79 0.22 9.72
CA ASN A 403 30.92 0.13 10.61
C ASN A 403 31.54 1.52 10.83
N ARG A 404 31.05 2.24 11.84
CA ARG A 404 31.48 3.61 12.15
C ARG A 404 32.98 3.71 12.49
N SER A 405 33.52 2.72 13.20
CA SER A 405 34.94 2.70 13.58
C SER A 405 35.84 2.59 12.35
N LEU A 406 35.49 1.69 11.42
CA LEU A 406 36.23 1.51 10.17
C LEU A 406 36.11 2.75 9.27
N LEU A 407 34.91 3.31 9.14
CA LEU A 407 34.68 4.55 8.39
C LEU A 407 35.59 5.68 8.90
N THR A 408 35.62 5.87 10.23
CA THR A 408 36.45 6.89 10.87
C THR A 408 37.93 6.73 10.50
N THR A 409 38.41 5.49 10.51
CA THR A 409 39.82 5.16 10.25
C THR A 409 40.17 5.39 8.78
N GLN A 410 39.33 4.94 7.85
CA GLN A 410 39.61 5.02 6.41
C GLN A 410 39.51 6.44 5.87
N PHE A 411 38.57 7.24 6.39
CA PHE A 411 38.33 8.60 5.91
C PHE A 411 39.09 9.68 6.69
N GLY A 412 39.88 9.27 7.70
CA GLY A 412 40.71 10.18 8.50
C GLY A 412 39.91 11.23 9.28
N ILE A 413 38.65 10.92 9.61
CA ILE A 413 37.74 11.83 10.32
C ILE A 413 37.87 11.63 11.83
N ARG A 414 37.45 12.63 12.62
CA ARG A 414 37.59 12.55 14.08
C ARG A 414 36.72 11.42 14.63
N ALA A 415 37.31 10.59 15.48
CA ALA A 415 36.56 9.55 16.19
C ALA A 415 35.49 10.19 17.10
N PRO A 416 34.34 9.51 17.30
CA PRO A 416 33.28 9.98 18.20
C PRO A 416 33.76 10.35 19.60
#